data_AF-A0A955ELA5-F1
#
_entry.id   AF-A0A955ELA5-F1
#
_cell.length_a   1.000
_cell.length_b   1.000
_cell.length_c   1.000
_cell.angle_alpha   90.00
_cell.angle_beta   90.00
_cell.angle_gamma   90.00
#
_symmetry.space_group_name_H-M   'P 1'
#
loop_
_entity.id
_entity.type
_entity.pdbx_description
1 polymer ?
#
loop_
_entity_poly.entity_id
_entity_poly.type
_entity_poly.pdbx_seq_one_letter_code
_entity_poly.pdbx_strand_id
1 'polypeptide(L)'
;MAEDTTQDTSVSEPTTEEVVDTSTNEEVQDTDVAADLEDDDTSFDDVDDDDTEGTDDSEYEMEDTEPAESEEESKEDVAEESKDEPAEEESKEESTPSEDVKKHNAEMAARRIAEKQAKEAEKLKQQQEYLEQAEDDKDLALRQLQVDAYNNKVERNRSKLDSGIEKAVASIDLFRTGTPEVKEELARRLEDYEAKHVQYDTNGEPISVTGDVYEYLQSEADSIRRILNAGARQQVKDGVKTKSRTDTLPSRAPKEKPVDPDMAAFDEEVAKWD
;
A
#
# COMPACT_ATOMS: atom_id res chain seq x y z
N MET A 1 -8.26 -41.16 -80.48
CA MET A 1 -7.19 -40.82 -79.51
C MET A 1 -7.48 -41.68 -78.30
N ALA A 2 -6.99 -42.92 -78.34
CA ALA A 2 -5.67 -43.34 -77.83
C ALA A 2 -5.79 -43.47 -76.29
N GLU A 3 -6.00 -44.70 -75.80
CA GLU A 3 -4.95 -45.60 -75.26
C GLU A 3 -4.56 -45.15 -73.84
N ASP A 4 -4.28 -45.97 -72.84
CA ASP A 4 -4.35 -47.40 -72.53
C ASP A 4 -3.63 -47.52 -71.15
N THR A 5 -3.78 -48.66 -70.44
CA THR A 5 -2.71 -49.26 -69.59
C THR A 5 -2.31 -48.52 -68.29
N THR A 6 -2.75 -48.90 -67.06
CA THR A 6 -2.51 -50.08 -66.18
C THR A 6 -1.29 -50.00 -65.22
N GLN A 7 -1.44 -50.70 -64.08
CA GLN A 7 -0.44 -51.22 -63.10
C GLN A 7 -0.15 -50.30 -61.89
N ASP A 8 -0.49 -50.61 -60.63
CA ASP A 8 -0.36 -51.84 -59.81
C ASP A 8 1.08 -52.35 -59.71
N THR A 9 1.74 -52.14 -58.57
CA THR A 9 2.69 -53.09 -57.97
C THR A 9 2.85 -52.79 -56.48
N SER A 10 2.40 -53.77 -55.69
CA SER A 10 2.64 -54.08 -54.28
C SER A 10 4.12 -54.22 -53.86
N VAL A 11 4.34 -54.56 -52.57
CA VAL A 11 5.52 -55.21 -51.92
C VAL A 11 6.21 -54.27 -50.91
N SER A 12 6.48 -54.57 -49.63
CA SER A 12 6.17 -55.66 -48.68
C SER A 12 6.69 -55.19 -47.30
N GLU A 13 6.06 -55.63 -46.21
CA GLU A 13 6.69 -55.68 -44.88
C GLU A 13 7.90 -56.64 -44.88
N PRO A 14 8.85 -56.52 -43.94
CA PRO A 14 8.76 -57.41 -42.77
C PRO A 14 9.21 -56.82 -41.42
N THR A 15 8.56 -57.39 -40.41
CA THR A 15 8.85 -57.46 -38.97
C THR A 15 10.26 -57.97 -38.66
N THR A 16 10.93 -57.37 -37.65
CA THR A 16 11.88 -58.08 -36.76
C THR A 16 11.90 -57.42 -35.39
N GLU A 17 11.47 -58.18 -34.38
CA GLU A 17 11.80 -57.98 -32.97
C GLU A 17 13.28 -58.30 -32.76
N GLU A 18 14.00 -57.51 -31.94
CA GLU A 18 15.18 -58.01 -31.24
C GLU A 18 15.27 -57.42 -29.83
N VAL A 19 15.66 -58.29 -28.93
CA VAL A 19 15.55 -58.30 -27.48
C VAL A 19 16.94 -58.13 -26.87
N VAL A 20 16.98 -57.47 -25.70
CA VAL A 20 18.04 -57.46 -24.66
C VAL A 20 19.51 -57.16 -25.05
N ASP A 21 20.07 -56.11 -24.41
CA ASP A 21 21.31 -56.32 -23.64
C ASP A 21 21.33 -55.45 -22.37
N THR A 22 21.48 -56.15 -21.25
CA THR A 22 21.74 -55.68 -19.90
C THR A 22 23.23 -55.90 -19.63
N SER A 23 24.03 -54.84 -19.50
CA SER A 23 25.35 -54.96 -18.86
C SER A 23 25.70 -53.73 -18.03
N THR A 24 25.53 -53.95 -16.74
CA THR A 24 26.29 -53.47 -15.59
C THR A 24 27.72 -53.00 -15.91
N ASN A 25 28.12 -51.84 -15.40
CA ASN A 25 29.46 -51.67 -14.86
C ASN A 25 29.40 -50.88 -13.54
N GLU A 26 29.80 -51.57 -12.49
CA GLU A 26 30.09 -51.11 -11.13
C GLU A 26 31.54 -50.54 -11.10
N GLU A 27 31.97 -50.03 -9.95
CA GLU A 27 33.35 -49.62 -9.56
C GLU A 27 33.80 -48.14 -9.70
N VAL A 28 33.69 -47.44 -8.56
CA VAL A 28 34.71 -46.68 -7.77
C VAL A 28 35.80 -45.85 -8.47
N GLN A 29 35.99 -44.59 -8.04
CA GLN A 29 37.03 -44.21 -7.07
C GLN A 29 37.12 -42.69 -6.84
N ASP A 30 37.41 -42.36 -5.58
CA ASP A 30 37.81 -41.07 -5.02
C ASP A 30 38.86 -40.32 -5.83
N THR A 31 38.70 -39.00 -5.92
CA THR A 31 39.84 -38.07 -5.86
C THR A 31 39.47 -36.83 -5.07
N ASP A 32 40.04 -36.78 -3.86
CA ASP A 32 40.40 -35.57 -3.13
C ASP A 32 40.71 -34.37 -4.02
N VAL A 33 39.97 -33.28 -3.82
CA VAL A 33 40.52 -31.92 -3.95
C VAL A 33 40.23 -31.20 -2.65
N ALA A 34 41.08 -31.46 -1.67
CA ALA A 34 41.29 -30.63 -0.51
C ALA A 34 42.10 -29.39 -0.92
N ALA A 35 41.48 -28.22 -0.80
CA ALA A 35 42.06 -26.89 -0.62
C ALA A 35 40.86 -25.93 -0.58
N ASP A 36 40.68 -24.95 0.30
CA ASP A 36 41.42 -24.34 1.40
C ASP A 36 40.52 -23.14 1.84
N LEU A 37 40.71 -22.61 3.06
CA LEU A 37 40.05 -21.46 3.73
C LEU A 37 38.80 -21.84 4.55
N GLU A 38 38.92 -22.18 5.84
CA GLU A 38 39.37 -21.38 7.01
C GLU A 38 38.39 -20.26 7.43
N ASP A 39 37.98 -20.35 8.70
CA ASP A 39 37.36 -19.35 9.58
C ASP A 39 35.92 -18.86 9.31
N ASP A 40 34.94 -19.58 9.87
CA ASP A 40 33.70 -18.96 10.38
C ASP A 40 33.55 -19.29 11.88
N ASP A 41 34.24 -18.48 12.68
CA ASP A 41 34.19 -18.45 14.14
C ASP A 41 32.89 -17.74 14.57
N THR A 42 31.76 -18.45 14.48
CA THR A 42 30.50 -18.02 15.09
C THR A 42 30.39 -18.56 16.51
N SER A 43 30.92 -17.77 17.43
CA SER A 43 30.67 -17.83 18.88
C SER A 43 29.18 -18.01 19.19
N PHE A 44 28.81 -19.24 19.52
CA PHE A 44 27.55 -19.64 20.12
C PHE A 44 27.68 -19.52 21.66
N ASP A 45 27.24 -18.38 22.20
CA ASP A 45 27.10 -18.05 23.62
C ASP A 45 26.18 -16.81 23.60
N ASP A 46 24.89 -16.85 23.90
CA ASP A 46 24.30 -17.06 25.22
C ASP A 46 22.78 -17.23 24.99
N VAL A 47 22.24 -18.40 25.34
CA VAL A 47 20.79 -18.68 25.36
C VAL A 47 20.41 -18.63 26.83
N ASP A 48 19.81 -17.51 27.24
CA ASP A 48 19.13 -17.44 28.54
C ASP A 48 17.62 -17.65 28.31
N ASP A 49 17.18 -18.70 28.97
CA ASP A 49 15.90 -19.39 28.98
C ASP A 49 15.15 -18.85 30.19
N ASP A 50 14.01 -18.17 30.00
CA ASP A 50 13.06 -18.02 31.11
C ASP A 50 11.60 -17.82 30.68
N ASP A 51 10.79 -18.69 31.29
CA ASP A 51 9.37 -18.64 31.58
C ASP A 51 8.31 -18.73 30.46
N THR A 52 8.08 -19.99 30.08
CA THR A 52 6.76 -20.61 29.96
C THR A 52 5.81 -20.29 31.14
N GLU A 53 4.53 -19.98 30.88
CA GLU A 53 3.33 -20.55 31.54
C GLU A 53 2.04 -19.81 31.10
N GLY A 54 0.94 -20.55 30.92
CA GLY A 54 -0.45 -20.03 30.83
C GLY A 54 -1.15 -20.14 29.47
N THR A 55 -1.70 -21.28 29.03
CA THR A 55 -3.15 -21.66 29.11
C THR A 55 -4.12 -20.53 28.69
N ASP A 56 -5.14 -20.67 27.85
CA ASP A 56 -6.06 -21.79 27.63
C ASP A 56 -7.00 -21.47 26.44
N ASP A 57 -7.47 -22.55 25.82
CA ASP A 57 -8.66 -22.81 24.99
C ASP A 57 -9.74 -21.71 24.76
N SER A 58 -10.16 -21.52 23.49
CA SER A 58 -11.58 -21.66 23.10
C SER A 58 -11.84 -21.36 21.62
N GLU A 59 -12.35 -22.39 20.96
CA GLU A 59 -13.46 -22.42 20.00
C GLU A 59 -13.33 -21.74 18.62
N TYR A 60 -13.07 -22.62 17.65
CA TYR A 60 -13.53 -22.54 16.27
C TYR A 60 -15.06 -22.37 16.21
N GLU A 61 -15.55 -21.29 15.59
CA GLU A 61 -16.81 -21.33 14.86
C GLU A 61 -16.54 -21.06 13.37
N MET A 62 -16.82 -22.08 12.56
CA MET A 62 -17.04 -21.93 11.14
C MET A 62 -18.45 -21.37 10.95
N GLU A 63 -18.60 -20.21 10.31
CA GLU A 63 -19.86 -19.84 9.68
C GLU A 63 -19.64 -19.55 8.19
N ASP A 64 -20.09 -20.55 7.44
CA ASP A 64 -20.29 -20.62 6.01
C ASP A 64 -21.39 -19.64 5.58
N THR A 65 -21.09 -18.74 4.66
CA THR A 65 -22.11 -18.10 3.81
C THR A 65 -21.54 -17.82 2.43
N GLU A 66 -21.86 -18.72 1.49
CA GLU A 66 -21.72 -18.54 0.05
C GLU A 66 -22.53 -17.35 -0.51
N PRO A 67 -22.16 -16.85 -1.71
CA PRO A 67 -22.59 -15.57 -2.24
C PRO A 67 -23.89 -15.68 -3.06
N ALA A 68 -24.68 -14.60 -3.09
CA ALA A 68 -25.76 -14.44 -4.04
C ALA A 68 -25.40 -13.31 -5.04
N GLU A 69 -25.11 -13.72 -6.27
CA GLU A 69 -25.06 -12.88 -7.48
C GLU A 69 -26.47 -12.55 -8.04
N SER A 70 -26.48 -11.61 -8.99
CA SER A 70 -27.46 -11.38 -10.09
C SER A 70 -28.43 -10.19 -9.85
N GLU A 71 -28.17 -9.04 -10.51
CA GLU A 71 -28.81 -8.52 -11.77
C GLU A 71 -30.25 -8.00 -11.54
N GLU A 72 -30.85 -7.03 -12.23
CA GLU A 72 -30.49 -5.99 -13.20
C GLU A 72 -31.67 -4.99 -13.17
N GLU A 73 -31.46 -3.84 -13.78
CA GLU A 73 -32.37 -2.78 -14.23
C GLU A 73 -33.91 -2.98 -14.29
N SER A 74 -34.69 -1.96 -13.90
CA SER A 74 -35.55 -1.19 -14.84
C SER A 74 -36.50 -0.17 -14.18
N LYS A 75 -36.83 0.84 -15.00
CA LYS A 75 -37.55 2.11 -14.80
C LYS A 75 -39.08 1.98 -14.62
N GLU A 76 -39.69 3.09 -14.16
CA GLU A 76 -40.98 3.78 -14.54
C GLU A 76 -41.73 4.27 -13.27
N ASP A 77 -41.73 5.57 -12.89
CA ASP A 77 -42.65 6.68 -13.28
C ASP A 77 -44.16 6.34 -13.03
N VAL A 78 -45.07 7.11 -12.39
CA VAL A 78 -45.34 8.56 -12.17
C VAL A 78 -46.36 8.71 -11.02
N ALA A 79 -46.41 9.89 -10.37
CA ALA A 79 -47.60 10.70 -9.95
C ALA A 79 -47.55 11.19 -8.49
N GLU A 80 -47.22 12.44 -8.19
CA GLU A 80 -47.97 13.71 -8.35
C GLU A 80 -48.60 14.13 -7.01
N GLU A 81 -48.02 15.14 -6.33
CA GLU A 81 -48.83 16.19 -5.69
C GLU A 81 -48.04 17.50 -5.63
N SER A 82 -48.50 18.46 -6.42
CA SER A 82 -47.98 19.81 -6.59
C SER A 82 -48.47 20.75 -5.49
N LYS A 83 -47.59 21.67 -5.04
CA LYS A 83 -47.95 22.99 -4.52
C LYS A 83 -46.83 24.01 -4.79
N ASP A 84 -47.09 24.89 -5.77
CA ASP A 84 -46.57 26.27 -5.95
C ASP A 84 -46.43 27.03 -4.62
N GLU A 85 -45.54 28.00 -4.35
CA GLU A 85 -44.65 28.94 -5.09
C GLU A 85 -43.80 29.67 -3.97
N PRO A 86 -42.82 30.58 -4.22
CA PRO A 86 -42.17 30.99 -5.47
C PRO A 86 -40.61 30.97 -5.43
N ALA A 87 -40.06 31.18 -6.62
CA ALA A 87 -38.66 31.35 -7.02
C ALA A 87 -37.69 32.06 -6.05
N GLU A 88 -36.63 31.34 -5.69
CA GLU A 88 -35.25 31.85 -5.65
C GLU A 88 -34.41 30.96 -6.58
N GLU A 89 -34.16 31.43 -7.80
CA GLU A 89 -33.10 30.92 -8.67
C GLU A 89 -31.73 31.27 -8.04
N GLU A 90 -31.23 30.41 -7.15
CA GLU A 90 -29.79 30.20 -7.07
C GLU A 90 -29.46 29.04 -7.99
N SER A 91 -28.96 29.40 -9.18
CA SER A 91 -28.37 28.51 -10.16
C SER A 91 -27.34 27.61 -9.47
N LYS A 92 -27.74 26.38 -9.17
CA LYS A 92 -26.83 25.27 -8.93
C LYS A 92 -26.23 24.90 -10.29
N GLU A 93 -25.30 25.73 -10.77
CA GLU A 93 -24.44 25.39 -11.90
C GLU A 93 -23.62 24.17 -11.48
N GLU A 94 -24.12 22.99 -11.86
CA GLU A 94 -23.27 21.82 -12.09
C GLU A 94 -22.19 22.25 -13.09
N SER A 95 -21.02 22.61 -12.55
CA SER A 95 -19.83 22.88 -13.34
C SER A 95 -19.38 21.57 -13.99
N THR A 96 -20.02 21.20 -15.09
CA THR A 96 -19.46 20.19 -15.99
C THR A 96 -18.11 20.72 -16.45
N PRO A 97 -17.02 19.94 -16.36
CA PRO A 97 -15.72 20.43 -16.77
C PRO A 97 -15.80 20.86 -18.23
N SER A 98 -15.28 22.05 -18.54
CA SER A 98 -15.22 22.60 -19.90
C SER A 98 -14.68 21.53 -20.88
N GLU A 99 -15.17 21.53 -22.13
CA GLU A 99 -14.72 20.57 -23.15
C GLU A 99 -13.19 20.54 -23.30
N ASP A 100 -12.52 21.67 -23.07
CA ASP A 100 -11.06 21.77 -23.12
C ASP A 100 -10.39 21.02 -21.96
N VAL A 101 -10.98 21.04 -20.76
CA VAL A 101 -10.50 20.28 -19.60
C VAL A 101 -10.72 18.78 -19.84
N LYS A 102 -11.84 18.38 -20.44
CA LYS A 102 -12.11 16.98 -20.81
C LYS A 102 -11.11 16.47 -21.85
N LYS A 103 -10.82 17.25 -22.90
CA LYS A 103 -9.82 16.91 -23.92
C LYS A 103 -8.42 16.80 -23.33
N HIS A 104 -8.02 17.76 -22.50
CA HIS A 104 -6.73 17.74 -21.82
C HIS A 104 -6.58 16.52 -20.90
N ASN A 105 -7.62 16.18 -20.14
CA ASN A 105 -7.60 15.00 -19.27
C ASN A 105 -7.53 13.69 -20.07
N ALA A 106 -8.25 13.61 -21.20
CA ALA A 106 -8.19 12.46 -22.09
C ALA A 106 -6.81 12.32 -22.75
N GLU A 107 -6.19 13.42 -23.18
CA GLU A 107 -4.83 13.43 -23.74
C GLU A 107 -3.79 12.99 -22.70
N MET A 108 -3.88 13.51 -21.46
CA MET A 108 -3.00 13.09 -20.37
C MET A 108 -3.19 11.62 -19.97
N ALA A 109 -4.43 11.13 -19.99
CA ALA A 109 -4.71 9.70 -19.77
C ALA A 109 -4.10 8.84 -20.89
N ALA A 110 -4.29 9.21 -22.15
CA ALA A 110 -3.70 8.52 -23.30
C ALA A 110 -2.16 8.50 -23.22
N ARG A 111 -1.54 9.60 -22.81
CA ARG A 111 -0.09 9.68 -22.60
C ARG A 111 0.39 8.71 -21.52
N ARG A 112 -0.32 8.62 -20.39
CA ARG A 112 0.02 7.67 -19.31
C ARG A 112 -0.11 6.21 -19.77
N ILE A 113 -1.13 5.90 -20.56
CA ILE A 113 -1.34 4.55 -21.10
C ILE A 113 -0.22 4.21 -22.09
N ALA A 114 0.10 5.12 -23.00
CA ALA A 114 1.17 4.94 -23.97
C ALA A 114 2.55 4.76 -23.29
N GLU A 115 2.83 5.51 -22.22
CA GLU A 115 4.07 5.35 -21.46
C GLU A 115 4.16 3.98 -20.78
N LYS A 116 3.05 3.51 -20.18
CA LYS A 116 3.00 2.17 -19.57
C LYS A 116 3.23 1.08 -20.60
N GLN A 117 2.55 1.17 -21.75
CA GLN A 117 2.72 0.21 -22.85
C GLN A 117 4.13 0.24 -23.44
N ALA A 118 4.75 1.42 -23.53
CA ALA A 118 6.13 1.54 -24.00
C ALA A 118 7.12 0.85 -23.07
N LYS A 119 6.97 1.05 -21.74
CA LYS A 119 7.82 0.38 -20.73
C LYS A 119 7.62 -1.13 -20.75
N GLU A 120 6.39 -1.60 -20.83
CA GLU A 120 6.08 -3.03 -20.92
C GLU A 120 6.65 -3.65 -22.19
N ALA A 121 6.54 -2.97 -23.33
CA ALA A 121 7.12 -3.42 -24.59
C ALA A 121 8.66 -3.45 -24.54
N GLU A 122 9.30 -2.48 -23.91
CA GLU A 122 10.75 -2.46 -23.71
C GLU A 122 11.20 -3.62 -22.83
N LYS A 123 10.50 -3.88 -21.72
CA LYS A 123 10.75 -5.03 -20.85
C LYS A 123 10.61 -6.35 -21.63
N LEU A 124 9.53 -6.52 -22.39
CA LEU A 124 9.32 -7.73 -23.19
C LEU A 124 10.43 -7.92 -24.23
N LYS A 125 10.91 -6.85 -24.85
CA LYS A 125 12.06 -6.92 -25.76
C LYS A 125 13.34 -7.35 -25.05
N GLN A 126 13.64 -6.77 -23.89
CA GLN A 126 14.81 -7.17 -23.10
C GLN A 126 14.73 -8.65 -22.70
N GLN A 127 13.55 -9.14 -22.32
CA GLN A 127 13.35 -10.56 -22.00
C GLN A 127 13.49 -11.45 -23.23
N GLN A 128 12.97 -11.04 -24.39
CA GLN A 128 13.13 -11.78 -25.65
C GLN A 128 14.59 -11.83 -26.10
N GLU A 129 15.31 -10.70 -26.07
CA GLU A 129 16.74 -10.64 -26.38
C GLU A 129 17.56 -11.53 -25.43
N TYR A 130 17.17 -11.60 -24.16
CA TYR A 130 17.80 -12.50 -23.19
C TYR A 130 17.59 -13.98 -23.53
N LEU A 131 16.39 -14.35 -23.99
CA LEU A 131 16.07 -15.71 -24.43
C LEU A 131 16.73 -16.07 -25.77
N GLU A 132 16.81 -15.12 -26.71
CA GLU A 132 17.44 -15.31 -28.02
C GLU A 132 18.96 -15.52 -27.93
N GLN A 133 19.59 -15.03 -26.86
CA GLN A 133 21.01 -15.24 -26.57
C GLN A 133 21.32 -16.65 -26.03
N ALA A 134 20.34 -17.55 -25.95
CA ALA A 134 20.56 -18.92 -25.51
C ALA A 134 21.45 -19.70 -26.49
N GLU A 135 22.43 -20.43 -25.96
CA GLU A 135 23.37 -21.21 -26.78
C GLU A 135 22.82 -22.58 -27.19
N ASP A 136 21.99 -23.19 -26.34
CA ASP A 136 21.36 -24.49 -26.56
C ASP A 136 19.96 -24.58 -25.92
N ASP A 137 19.25 -25.69 -26.17
CA ASP A 137 17.89 -25.90 -25.65
C ASP A 137 17.83 -25.94 -24.11
N LYS A 138 18.93 -26.31 -23.44
CA LYS A 138 19.00 -26.36 -21.98
C LYS A 138 19.19 -24.96 -21.38
N ASP A 139 20.02 -24.14 -22.00
CA ASP A 139 20.22 -22.74 -21.68
C ASP A 139 18.93 -21.96 -21.94
N LEU A 140 18.23 -22.22 -23.04
CA LEU A 140 16.91 -21.64 -23.30
C LEU A 140 15.93 -21.96 -22.17
N ALA A 141 15.84 -23.23 -21.76
CA ALA A 141 14.98 -23.63 -20.66
C ALA A 141 15.38 -22.97 -19.31
N LEU A 142 16.68 -22.84 -19.04
CA LEU A 142 17.18 -22.17 -17.83
C LEU A 142 16.84 -20.67 -17.85
N ARG A 143 17.06 -20.00 -18.97
CA ARG A 143 16.74 -18.57 -19.12
C ARG A 143 15.25 -18.30 -19.06
N GLN A 144 14.44 -19.18 -19.65
CA GLN A 144 12.98 -19.12 -19.52
C GLN A 144 12.56 -19.24 -18.06
N LEU A 145 13.12 -20.22 -17.33
CA LEU A 145 12.88 -20.37 -15.89
C LEU A 145 13.30 -19.11 -15.11
N GLN A 146 14.42 -18.48 -15.45
CA GLN A 146 14.90 -17.26 -14.80
C GLN A 146 13.98 -16.06 -15.07
N VAL A 147 13.52 -15.89 -16.31
CA VAL A 147 12.53 -14.86 -16.68
C VAL A 147 11.22 -15.09 -15.93
N ASP A 148 10.73 -16.33 -15.89
CA ASP A 148 9.51 -16.68 -15.18
C ASP A 148 9.66 -16.47 -13.67
N ALA A 149 10.80 -16.86 -13.08
CA ALA A 149 11.09 -16.65 -11.67
C ALA A 149 11.15 -15.16 -11.33
N TYR A 150 11.76 -14.34 -12.18
CA TYR A 150 11.79 -12.89 -12.04
C TYR A 150 10.38 -12.29 -12.10
N ASN A 151 9.61 -12.63 -13.14
CA ASN A 151 8.25 -12.13 -13.33
C ASN A 151 7.36 -12.49 -12.14
N ASN A 152 7.41 -13.76 -11.69
CA ASN A 152 6.69 -14.21 -10.50
C ASN A 152 7.12 -13.45 -9.23
N LYS A 153 8.42 -13.18 -9.07
CA LYS A 153 8.94 -12.44 -7.91
C LYS A 153 8.40 -11.01 -7.89
N VAL A 154 8.49 -10.32 -9.03
CA VAL A 154 7.98 -8.96 -9.18
C VAL A 154 6.48 -8.90 -8.94
N GLU A 155 5.72 -9.83 -9.53
CA GLU A 155 4.25 -9.88 -9.39
C GLU A 155 3.83 -10.14 -7.94
N ARG A 156 4.49 -11.08 -7.24
CA ARG A 156 4.24 -11.34 -5.82
C ARG A 156 4.52 -10.12 -4.95
N ASN A 157 5.65 -9.45 -5.18
CA ASN A 157 6.02 -8.25 -4.44
C ASN A 157 5.03 -7.11 -4.69
N ARG A 158 4.66 -6.89 -5.95
CA ARG A 158 3.68 -5.89 -6.33
C ARG A 158 2.32 -6.18 -5.70
N SER A 159 1.85 -7.41 -5.79
CA SER A 159 0.59 -7.83 -5.16
C SER A 159 0.61 -7.64 -3.65
N LYS A 160 1.75 -7.90 -2.99
CA LYS A 160 1.94 -7.65 -1.56
C LYS A 160 1.83 -6.16 -1.22
N LEU A 161 2.49 -5.29 -2.00
CA LEU A 161 2.43 -3.84 -1.81
C LEU A 161 1.00 -3.31 -2.04
N ASP A 162 0.39 -3.66 -3.18
CA ASP A 162 -0.95 -3.22 -3.56
C ASP A 162 -1.97 -3.67 -2.52
N SER A 163 -1.96 -4.95 -2.13
CA SER A 163 -2.87 -5.49 -1.09
C SER A 163 -2.64 -4.83 0.28
N GLY A 164 -1.39 -4.56 0.65
CA GLY A 164 -1.05 -3.89 1.91
C GLY A 164 -1.54 -2.45 1.95
N ILE A 165 -1.41 -1.72 0.85
CA ILE A 165 -1.91 -0.35 0.70
C ILE A 165 -3.44 -0.32 0.72
N GLU A 166 -4.10 -1.18 -0.05
CA GLU A 166 -5.57 -1.27 -0.09
C GLU A 166 -6.13 -1.59 1.30
N LYS A 167 -5.54 -2.56 1.99
CA LYS A 167 -5.90 -2.91 3.37
C LYS A 167 -5.68 -1.74 4.33
N ALA A 168 -4.56 -1.02 4.21
CA ALA A 168 -4.28 0.15 5.03
C ALA A 168 -5.33 1.25 4.82
N VAL A 169 -5.64 1.59 3.56
CA VAL A 169 -6.64 2.60 3.22
C VAL A 169 -8.04 2.20 3.73
N ALA A 170 -8.39 0.91 3.65
CA ALA A 170 -9.68 0.42 4.10
C ALA A 170 -9.84 0.37 5.63
N SER A 171 -8.79 -0.04 6.35
CA SER A 171 -8.88 -0.33 7.80
C SER A 171 -8.37 0.79 8.70
N ILE A 172 -7.45 1.63 8.25
CA ILE A 172 -6.95 2.76 9.02
C ILE A 172 -7.92 3.94 8.83
N ASP A 173 -8.69 4.21 9.89
CA ASP A 173 -9.69 5.28 9.93
C ASP A 173 -9.13 6.66 9.52
N LEU A 174 -7.88 6.98 9.86
CA LEU A 174 -7.24 8.27 9.56
C LEU A 174 -7.18 8.57 8.06
N PHE A 175 -7.13 7.58 7.17
CA PHE A 175 -7.24 7.82 5.73
C PHE A 175 -8.62 8.33 5.32
N ARG A 176 -9.68 7.93 6.04
CA ARG A 176 -11.05 8.38 5.80
C ARG A 176 -11.38 9.66 6.57
N THR A 177 -11.17 9.66 7.88
CA THR A 177 -11.65 10.68 8.83
C THR A 177 -10.58 11.67 9.28
N GLY A 178 -9.31 11.46 8.94
CA GLY A 178 -8.22 12.37 9.29
C GLY A 178 -8.32 13.73 8.58
N THR A 179 -7.69 14.74 9.17
CA THR A 179 -7.51 16.04 8.51
C THR A 179 -6.60 15.90 7.29
N PRO A 180 -6.66 16.82 6.30
CA PRO A 180 -5.78 16.78 5.14
C PRO A 180 -4.29 16.67 5.52
N GLU A 181 -3.86 17.40 6.56
CA GLU A 181 -2.49 17.34 7.08
C GLU A 181 -2.10 15.94 7.58
N VAL A 182 -3.01 15.21 8.23
CA VAL A 182 -2.75 13.84 8.69
C VAL A 182 -2.68 12.88 7.51
N LYS A 183 -3.51 13.08 6.48
CA LYS A 183 -3.47 12.25 5.25
C LYS A 183 -2.18 12.47 4.48
N GLU A 184 -1.70 13.71 4.40
CA GLU A 184 -0.40 14.04 3.79
C GLU A 184 0.76 13.44 4.59
N GLU A 185 0.73 13.48 5.92
CA GLU A 185 1.76 12.83 6.74
C GLU A 185 1.76 11.32 6.53
N LEU A 186 0.59 10.67 6.48
CA LEU A 186 0.49 9.24 6.19
C LEU A 186 0.97 8.89 4.76
N ALA A 187 0.67 9.73 3.77
CA ALA A 187 1.20 9.57 2.41
C ALA A 187 2.73 9.70 2.39
N ARG A 188 3.29 10.64 3.15
CA ARG A 188 4.73 10.77 3.32
C ARG A 188 5.34 9.55 4.02
N ARG A 189 4.64 8.95 4.99
CA ARG A 189 5.10 7.69 5.61
C ARG A 189 5.07 6.53 4.62
N LEU A 190 4.11 6.49 3.69
CA LEU A 190 4.13 5.51 2.61
C LEU A 190 5.36 5.70 1.71
N GLU A 191 5.71 6.93 1.34
CA GLU A 191 6.93 7.24 0.59
C GLU A 191 8.21 6.84 1.35
N ASP A 192 8.26 7.13 2.66
CA ASP A 192 9.37 6.71 3.53
C ASP A 192 9.48 5.19 3.62
N TYR A 193 8.35 4.48 3.61
CA TYR A 193 8.33 3.02 3.56
C TYR A 193 8.92 2.54 2.24
N GLU A 194 8.41 3.05 1.11
CA GLU A 194 8.92 2.67 -0.22
C GLU A 194 10.43 2.91 -0.33
N ALA A 195 10.94 4.05 0.16
CA ALA A 195 12.35 4.39 0.09
C ALA A 195 13.26 3.46 0.93
N LYS A 196 12.75 2.93 2.05
CA LYS A 196 13.56 2.10 2.98
C LYS A 196 13.38 0.60 2.76
N HIS A 197 12.19 0.21 2.33
CA HIS A 197 11.75 -1.18 2.36
C HIS A 197 11.53 -1.80 0.99
N VAL A 198 11.45 -1.00 -0.08
CA VAL A 198 11.24 -1.47 -1.45
C VAL A 198 12.49 -1.20 -2.29
N GLN A 199 12.98 -2.23 -2.95
CA GLN A 199 14.07 -2.13 -3.92
C GLN A 199 13.50 -2.26 -5.32
N TYR A 200 13.75 -1.23 -6.13
CA TYR A 200 13.31 -1.19 -7.53
C TYR A 200 14.45 -1.57 -8.48
N ASP A 201 14.09 -2.23 -9.57
CA ASP A 201 14.95 -2.43 -10.73
C ASP A 201 15.17 -1.13 -11.51
N THR A 202 16.14 -1.14 -12.43
CA THR A 202 16.31 -0.20 -13.54
C THR A 202 15.01 0.13 -14.29
N ASN A 203 14.12 -0.86 -14.43
CA ASN A 203 12.81 -0.71 -15.07
C ASN A 203 11.71 -0.16 -14.12
N GLY A 204 12.03 0.10 -12.85
CA GLY A 204 11.09 0.59 -11.84
C GLY A 204 10.19 -0.50 -11.24
N GLU A 205 10.57 -1.78 -11.35
CA GLU A 205 9.81 -2.91 -10.82
C GLU A 205 10.29 -3.33 -9.43
N PRO A 206 9.40 -3.68 -8.48
CA PRO A 206 9.80 -4.06 -7.12
C PRO A 206 10.42 -5.46 -7.07
N ILE A 207 11.75 -5.53 -6.97
CA ILE A 207 12.50 -6.81 -6.88
C ILE A 207 12.48 -7.39 -5.47
N SER A 208 12.47 -6.52 -4.45
CA SER A 208 12.49 -6.95 -3.05
C SER A 208 11.65 -6.00 -2.21
N VAL A 209 10.82 -6.58 -1.34
CA VAL A 209 10.00 -5.85 -0.37
C VAL A 209 10.26 -6.44 1.00
N THR A 210 10.79 -5.61 1.89
CA THR A 210 11.11 -6.00 3.27
C THR A 210 10.05 -5.45 4.23
N GLY A 211 9.39 -6.32 4.99
CA GLY A 211 8.29 -5.91 5.86
C GLY A 211 6.92 -5.87 5.17
N ASP A 212 5.91 -5.47 5.94
CA ASP A 212 4.53 -5.27 5.50
C ASP A 212 4.16 -3.78 5.57
N VAL A 213 3.67 -3.23 4.45
CA VAL A 213 3.21 -1.84 4.34
C VAL A 213 2.08 -1.58 5.34
N TYR A 214 1.19 -2.57 5.51
CA TYR A 214 0.03 -2.44 6.38
C TYR A 214 0.43 -2.22 7.83
N GLU A 215 1.31 -3.10 8.35
CA GLU A 215 1.79 -3.03 9.73
C GLU A 215 2.56 -1.73 9.98
N TYR A 216 3.39 -1.31 9.02
CA TYR A 216 4.13 -0.06 9.12
C TYR A 216 3.18 1.15 9.21
N LEU A 217 2.24 1.28 8.28
CA LEU A 217 1.26 2.37 8.27
C LEU A 217 0.34 2.33 9.49
N GLN A 218 -0.02 1.15 9.98
CA GLN A 218 -0.81 1.02 11.20
C GLN A 218 -0.05 1.53 12.43
N SER A 219 1.23 1.20 12.55
CA SER A 219 2.08 1.68 13.64
C SER A 219 2.24 3.21 13.63
N GLU A 220 2.38 3.81 12.45
CA GLU A 220 2.48 5.26 12.26
C GLU A 220 1.13 5.94 12.52
N ALA A 221 0.02 5.35 12.06
CA ALA A 221 -1.32 5.81 12.37
C ALA A 221 -1.57 5.83 13.88
N ASP A 222 -1.16 4.79 14.61
CA ASP A 222 -1.27 4.75 16.06
C ASP A 222 -0.38 5.78 16.76
N SER A 223 0.82 6.04 16.23
CA SER A 223 1.69 7.11 16.69
C SER A 223 1.01 8.49 16.56
N ILE A 224 0.41 8.77 15.40
CA ILE A 224 -0.36 10.00 15.15
C ILE A 224 -1.54 10.11 16.12
N ARG A 225 -2.32 9.03 16.31
CA ARG A 225 -3.43 8.99 17.28
C ARG A 225 -2.95 9.33 18.69
N ARG A 226 -1.81 8.78 19.13
CA ARG A 226 -1.23 9.07 20.45
C ARG A 226 -0.90 10.56 20.60
N ILE A 227 -0.30 11.17 19.58
CA ILE A 227 0.05 12.59 19.58
C ILE A 227 -1.21 13.47 19.61
N LEU A 228 -2.21 13.16 18.77
CA LEU A 228 -3.48 13.88 18.74
C LEU A 228 -4.21 13.80 20.08
N ASN A 229 -4.26 12.61 20.68
CA ASN A 229 -4.87 12.41 22.00
C ASN A 229 -4.13 13.14 23.12
N ALA A 230 -2.79 13.21 23.06
CA ALA A 230 -1.99 13.99 24.00
C ALA A 230 -2.27 15.50 23.85
N GLY A 231 -2.34 16.00 22.61
CA GLY A 231 -2.71 17.38 22.31
C GLY A 231 -4.10 17.75 22.81
N ALA A 232 -5.10 16.90 22.56
CA ALA A 232 -6.46 17.09 23.04
C ALA A 232 -6.52 17.14 24.57
N ARG A 233 -5.82 16.24 25.27
CA ARG A 233 -5.72 16.27 26.75
C ARG A 233 -5.07 17.54 27.27
N GLN A 234 -4.05 18.04 26.57
CA GLN A 234 -3.37 19.28 26.95
C GLN A 234 -4.28 20.49 26.75
N GLN A 235 -5.01 20.57 25.63
CA GLN A 235 -6.01 21.61 25.39
C GLN A 235 -7.12 21.63 26.44
N VAL A 236 -7.61 20.45 26.88
CA VAL A 236 -8.59 20.37 27.97
C VAL A 236 -7.99 20.89 29.27
N LYS A 237 -6.77 20.49 29.62
CA LYS A 237 -6.08 20.98 30.83
C LYS A 237 -5.88 22.50 30.78
N ASP A 238 -5.47 23.03 29.65
CA ASP A 238 -5.24 24.46 29.48
C ASP A 238 -6.56 25.24 29.47
N GLY A 239 -7.62 24.67 28.89
CA GLY A 239 -8.99 25.19 28.99
C GLY A 239 -9.54 25.22 30.42
N VAL A 240 -9.26 24.18 31.22
CA VAL A 240 -9.62 24.17 32.66
C VAL A 240 -8.82 25.21 33.42
N LYS A 241 -7.51 25.34 33.15
CA LYS A 241 -6.66 26.38 33.77
C LYS A 241 -7.13 27.79 33.41
N THR A 242 -7.44 28.06 32.15
CA THR A 242 -7.94 29.37 31.73
C THR A 242 -9.29 29.68 32.35
N LYS A 243 -10.25 28.75 32.32
CA LYS A 243 -11.54 28.88 33.02
C LYS A 243 -11.35 29.13 34.51
N SER A 244 -10.49 28.37 35.17
CA SER A 244 -10.21 28.57 36.60
C SER A 244 -9.59 29.95 36.90
N ARG A 245 -8.80 30.50 35.98
CA ARG A 245 -8.20 31.84 36.12
C ARG A 245 -9.21 32.95 35.83
N THR A 246 -10.19 32.72 34.96
CA THR A 246 -11.22 33.71 34.61
C THR A 246 -12.42 33.68 35.54
N ASP A 247 -12.79 32.52 36.09
CA ASP A 247 -13.96 32.34 36.96
C ASP A 247 -13.67 32.71 38.42
N THR A 248 -12.40 32.76 38.83
CA THR A 248 -12.05 33.35 40.12
C THR A 248 -12.20 34.87 40.03
N LEU A 249 -13.35 35.40 40.46
CA LEU A 249 -13.49 36.81 40.84
C LEU A 249 -12.29 37.19 41.70
N PRO A 250 -11.61 38.33 41.44
CA PRO A 250 -10.50 38.77 42.29
C PRO A 250 -11.04 38.95 43.72
N SER A 251 -10.79 37.95 44.57
CA SER A 251 -11.24 37.92 45.98
C SER A 251 -10.66 39.07 46.80
N ARG A 252 -9.68 39.78 46.26
CA ARG A 252 -9.11 40.97 46.85
C ARG A 252 -9.68 42.16 46.10
N ALA A 253 -10.51 42.95 46.79
CA ALA A 253 -10.86 44.29 46.32
C ALA A 253 -9.58 45.00 45.86
N PRO A 254 -9.60 45.73 44.72
CA PRO A 254 -8.44 46.47 44.25
C PRO A 254 -7.93 47.29 45.44
N LYS A 255 -6.63 47.14 45.76
CA LYS A 255 -6.02 47.95 46.83
C LYS A 255 -6.35 49.39 46.50
N GLU A 256 -7.09 50.05 47.39
CA GLU A 256 -7.37 51.47 47.24
C GLU A 256 -6.05 52.17 46.96
N LYS A 257 -6.04 53.05 45.94
CA LYS A 257 -4.83 53.81 45.61
C LYS A 257 -4.39 54.50 46.90
N PRO A 258 -3.11 54.44 47.30
CA PRO A 258 -2.66 55.16 48.47
C PRO A 258 -3.01 56.64 48.26
N VAL A 259 -3.98 57.13 49.01
CA VAL A 259 -4.32 58.55 49.02
C VAL A 259 -3.16 59.23 49.71
N ASP A 260 -2.45 60.07 48.97
CA ASP A 260 -1.37 60.87 49.51
C ASP A 260 -1.96 61.82 50.57
N PRO A 261 -1.49 61.81 51.82
CA PRO A 261 -2.01 62.68 52.88
C PRO A 261 -2.05 64.16 52.47
N ASP A 262 -1.11 64.59 51.63
CA ASP A 262 -1.01 65.98 51.17
C ASP A 262 -2.09 66.33 50.13
N MET A 263 -2.57 65.35 49.34
CA MET A 263 -3.69 65.52 48.41
C MET A 263 -5.03 65.53 49.15
N ALA A 264 -5.19 64.70 50.18
CA ALA A 264 -6.41 64.71 51.01
C ALA A 264 -6.59 66.02 51.78
N ALA A 265 -5.50 66.58 52.30
CA ALA A 265 -5.51 67.88 52.96
C ALA A 265 -5.86 69.02 51.99
N PHE A 266 -5.38 68.93 50.74
CA PHE A 266 -5.70 69.92 49.71
C PHE A 266 -7.18 69.87 49.32
N ASP A 267 -7.75 68.68 49.11
CA ASP A 267 -9.17 68.52 48.79
C ASP A 267 -10.09 69.00 49.94
N GLU A 268 -9.69 68.79 51.19
CA GLU A 268 -10.44 69.27 52.38
C GLU A 268 -10.35 70.79 52.55
N GLU A 269 -9.22 71.41 52.18
CA GLU A 269 -9.09 72.86 52.17
C GLU A 269 -9.89 73.49 51.02
N VAL A 270 -9.86 72.90 49.82
CA VAL A 270 -10.66 73.38 48.67
C VAL A 270 -12.16 73.30 48.97
N ALA A 271 -12.65 72.21 49.58
CA ALA A 271 -14.05 72.05 49.98
C ALA A 271 -14.51 73.02 51.09
N LYS A 272 -13.56 73.68 51.78
CA LYS A 272 -13.85 74.69 52.81
C LYS A 272 -14.07 76.09 52.21
N TRP A 273 -13.69 76.30 50.95
CA TRP A 273 -13.80 77.58 50.25
C TRP A 273 -14.85 77.59 49.12
N ASP A 274 -15.50 76.46 48.84
CA ASP A 274 -16.78 76.37 48.11
C ASP A 274 -17.98 76.57 49.05
#